data_AF-A0A0C2G1L5-F1
#
_entry.id   AF-A0A0C2G1L5-F1
#
_cell.length_a   1.000
_cell.length_b   1.000
_cell.length_c   1.000
_cell.angle_alpha   90.00
_cell.angle_beta   90.00
_cell.angle_gamma   90.00
#
_symmetry.space_group_name_H-M   'P 1'
#
loop_
_entity.id
_entity.type
_entity.pdbx_description
1 polymer ?
#
loop_
_entity_poly.entity_id
_entity_poly.type
_entity_poly.pdbx_seq_one_letter_code
_entity_poly.pdbx_strand_id
1 'polypeptide(L)'
;MSIAEGHFRGMKELLSTMEPETDANDVKELKQRTHMLCARFLGGAWKTVPLDQLRISRIKGGMSNMLFLCRLSEAHRPIRNEPDKVLLRVYFNPETESHLVAESVIFTLLSERHLGPKLYGIFSGGRLEEYIPELSGVFSRQWSILWTICKEE
;
A
#
# COMPACT_ATOMS: atom_id res chain seq x y z
N MET A 1 24.85 -2.03 -2.54
CA MET A 1 23.75 -1.22 -1.98
C MET A 1 22.94 -0.66 -3.13
N SER A 2 21.76 -1.23 -3.36
CA SER A 2 20.92 -0.75 -4.47
C SER A 2 20.26 0.58 -4.07
N ILE A 3 20.13 1.52 -5.01
CA ILE A 3 19.46 2.82 -4.80
C ILE A 3 18.06 2.63 -4.19
N ALA A 4 17.43 1.47 -4.42
CA ALA A 4 16.15 1.08 -3.83
C ALA A 4 16.19 0.98 -2.29
N GLU A 5 17.23 0.39 -1.68
CA GLU A 5 17.26 0.15 -0.22
C GLU A 5 17.33 1.45 0.60
N GLY A 6 18.03 2.47 0.12
CA GLY A 6 18.16 3.76 0.80
C GLY A 6 16.86 4.59 0.82
N HIS A 7 15.99 4.42 -0.17
CA HIS A 7 14.78 5.24 -0.32
C HIS A 7 13.60 4.72 0.51
N PHE A 8 13.55 3.42 0.81
CA PHE A 8 12.44 2.80 1.55
C PHE A 8 12.54 2.98 3.06
N ARG A 9 13.75 2.94 3.63
CA ARG A 9 13.99 3.28 5.04
C ARG A 9 13.45 4.66 5.38
N GLY A 10 13.61 5.59 4.43
CA GLY A 10 13.06 6.92 4.52
C GLY A 10 11.54 6.97 4.64
N MET A 11 10.76 6.09 3.97
CA MET A 11 9.28 6.19 3.97
C MET A 11 8.73 6.04 5.38
N LYS A 12 9.26 5.07 6.13
CA LYS A 12 8.89 4.83 7.51
C LYS A 12 9.27 6.02 8.40
N GLU A 13 10.48 6.55 8.25
CA GLU A 13 10.96 7.73 8.98
C GLU A 13 10.08 8.96 8.72
N LEU A 14 9.77 9.26 7.46
CA LEU A 14 8.89 10.36 7.06
C LEU A 14 7.50 10.25 7.70
N LEU A 15 6.93 9.04 7.67
CA LEU A 15 5.60 8.79 8.23
C LEU A 15 5.59 8.85 9.76
N SER A 16 6.70 8.49 10.42
CA SER A 16 6.84 8.64 11.87
C SER A 16 6.88 10.10 12.33
N THR A 17 7.28 11.03 11.47
CA THR A 17 7.31 12.47 11.78
C THR A 17 6.05 13.24 11.34
N MET A 18 5.12 12.57 10.64
CA MET A 18 3.92 13.21 10.11
C MET A 18 2.86 13.39 11.20
N GLU A 19 2.28 14.60 11.30
CA GLU A 19 1.16 14.83 12.21
C GLU A 19 -0.12 14.15 11.68
N PRO A 20 -1.02 13.71 12.58
CA PRO A 20 -2.19 12.95 12.14
C PRO A 20 -3.14 13.69 11.19
N GLU A 21 -3.25 15.00 11.36
CA GLU A 21 -4.16 15.90 10.63
C GLU A 21 -3.54 16.46 9.34
N THR A 22 -2.25 16.17 9.08
CA THR A 22 -1.59 16.64 7.85
C THR A 22 -2.25 15.99 6.62
N ASP A 23 -2.69 16.80 5.66
CA ASP A 23 -3.14 16.29 4.37
C ASP A 23 -1.96 15.63 3.65
N ALA A 24 -2.11 14.34 3.32
CA ALA A 24 -1.12 13.56 2.60
C ALA A 24 -0.77 14.15 1.22
N ASN A 25 -1.64 14.99 0.64
CA ASN A 25 -1.38 15.69 -0.62
C ASN A 25 -0.42 16.87 -0.49
N ASP A 26 -0.22 17.42 0.72
CA ASP A 26 0.68 18.55 0.94
C ASP A 26 2.12 18.09 1.24
N VAL A 27 2.27 16.82 1.62
CA VAL A 27 3.57 16.21 1.90
C VAL A 27 4.25 15.79 0.59
N LYS A 28 5.03 16.70 0.01
CA LYS A 28 5.73 16.49 -1.28
C LYS A 28 6.53 15.18 -1.33
N GLU A 29 7.27 14.89 -0.26
CA GLU A 29 8.10 13.69 -0.19
C GLU A 29 7.28 12.40 -0.17
N LEU A 30 6.12 12.41 0.51
CA LEU A 30 5.17 11.29 0.52
C LEU A 30 4.62 11.06 -0.89
N LYS A 31 4.25 12.12 -1.61
CA LYS A 31 3.79 12.01 -3.00
C LYS A 31 4.85 11.44 -3.92
N GLN A 32 6.09 11.91 -3.84
CA GLN A 32 7.19 11.43 -4.67
C GLN A 32 7.47 9.94 -4.45
N ARG A 33 7.50 9.50 -3.20
CA ARG A 33 7.76 8.10 -2.86
C ARG A 33 6.58 7.20 -3.22
N THR A 34 5.36 7.67 -3.00
CA THR A 34 4.14 6.97 -3.44
C THR A 34 4.10 6.83 -4.95
N HIS A 35 4.40 7.90 -5.69
CA HIS A 35 4.50 7.88 -7.15
C HIS A 35 5.53 6.83 -7.61
N MET A 36 6.73 6.83 -7.02
CA MET A 36 7.78 5.87 -7.36
C MET A 36 7.33 4.42 -7.15
N LEU A 37 6.70 4.13 -6.01
CA LEU A 37 6.15 2.80 -5.70
C LEU A 37 5.10 2.39 -6.75
N CYS A 38 4.11 3.25 -7.00
CA CYS A 38 3.04 2.95 -7.95
C CYS A 38 3.58 2.79 -9.39
N ALA A 39 4.48 3.66 -9.83
CA ALA A 39 5.13 3.58 -11.13
C ALA A 39 5.90 2.27 -11.33
N ARG A 40 6.56 1.79 -10.27
CA ARG A 40 7.35 0.56 -10.30
C ARG A 40 6.48 -0.70 -10.35
N PHE A 41 5.46 -0.78 -9.50
CA PHE A 41 4.66 -2.00 -9.34
C PHE A 41 3.44 -2.06 -10.26
N LEU A 42 2.79 -0.94 -10.54
CA LEU A 42 1.56 -0.89 -11.34
C LEU A 42 1.83 -0.61 -12.82
N GLY A 43 2.89 0.15 -13.11
CA GLY A 43 3.21 0.54 -14.47
C GLY A 43 2.14 1.44 -15.11
N GLY A 44 2.02 1.38 -16.44
CA GLY A 44 1.00 2.12 -17.19
C GLY A 44 0.96 3.62 -16.88
N ALA A 45 -0.24 4.15 -16.67
CA ALA A 45 -0.50 5.54 -16.31
C ALA A 45 0.25 5.99 -15.05
N TRP A 46 0.51 5.10 -14.08
CA TRP A 46 1.24 5.43 -12.86
C TRP A 46 2.70 5.81 -13.10
N LYS A 47 3.29 5.48 -14.26
CA LYS A 47 4.66 5.89 -14.60
C LYS A 47 4.77 7.35 -15.03
N THR A 48 3.70 7.89 -15.62
CA THR A 48 3.71 9.19 -16.29
C THR A 48 2.81 10.20 -15.59
N VAL A 49 2.06 9.81 -14.55
CA VAL A 49 1.13 10.69 -13.84
C VAL A 49 1.90 11.85 -13.18
N PRO A 50 1.55 13.11 -13.49
CA PRO A 50 2.10 14.25 -12.79
C PRO A 50 1.77 14.21 -11.28
N LEU A 51 2.67 14.71 -10.43
CA LEU A 51 2.47 14.64 -8.97
C LEU A 51 1.22 15.39 -8.50
N ASP A 52 0.83 16.49 -9.12
CA ASP A 52 -0.42 17.22 -8.84
C ASP A 52 -1.69 16.42 -9.19
N GLN A 53 -1.57 15.48 -10.13
CA GLN A 53 -2.65 14.59 -10.56
C GLN A 53 -2.68 13.25 -9.81
N LEU A 54 -1.64 12.94 -9.03
CA LEU A 54 -1.66 11.88 -8.03
C LEU A 54 -2.36 12.40 -6.77
N ARG A 55 -3.42 11.72 -6.33
CA ARG A 55 -4.11 12.05 -5.07
C ARG A 55 -3.87 10.97 -4.04
N ILE A 56 -3.58 11.40 -2.82
CA ILE A 56 -3.32 10.50 -1.68
C ILE A 56 -4.27 10.88 -0.56
N SER A 57 -5.01 9.90 -0.04
CA SER A 57 -5.94 10.12 1.06
C SER A 57 -5.59 9.14 2.18
N ARG A 58 -5.31 9.67 3.38
CA ARG A 58 -5.05 8.83 4.54
C ARG A 58 -6.34 8.13 4.96
N ILE A 59 -6.28 6.82 5.11
CA ILE A 59 -7.38 5.99 5.58
C ILE A 59 -7.15 5.66 7.05
N LYS A 60 -8.23 5.65 7.85
CA LYS A 60 -8.17 5.24 9.25
C LYS A 60 -7.76 3.77 9.31
N GLY A 61 -6.64 3.49 9.99
CA GLY A 61 -6.07 2.15 10.14
C GLY A 61 -5.92 1.76 11.61
N GLY A 62 -5.29 0.61 11.84
CA GLY A 62 -4.88 0.19 13.18
C GLY A 62 -3.61 0.90 13.64
N MET A 63 -3.13 0.63 14.85
CA MET A 63 -1.90 1.24 15.39
C MET A 63 -0.61 0.72 14.73
N SER A 64 -0.65 -0.47 14.11
CA SER A 64 0.52 -1.14 13.53
C SER A 64 0.76 -0.82 12.06
N ASN A 65 -0.20 -0.17 11.38
CA ASN A 65 -0.11 0.17 9.97
C ASN A 65 -0.70 1.54 9.65
N MET A 66 -0.13 2.22 8.66
CA MET A 66 -0.72 3.40 8.03
C MET A 66 -1.20 3.04 6.64
N LEU A 67 -2.42 3.50 6.33
CA LEU A 67 -3.11 3.19 5.09
C LEU A 67 -3.29 4.48 4.28
N PHE A 68 -2.93 4.42 3.01
CA PHE A 68 -3.11 5.52 2.07
C PHE A 68 -3.82 5.02 0.82
N LEU A 69 -4.97 5.60 0.51
CA LEU A 69 -5.62 5.42 -0.77
C LEU A 69 -4.95 6.34 -1.78
N CYS A 70 -4.25 5.75 -2.73
CA CYS A 70 -3.61 6.45 -3.83
C CYS A 70 -4.48 6.33 -5.08
N ARG A 71 -4.72 7.42 -5.79
CA ARG A 71 -5.61 7.44 -6.96
C ARG A 71 -5.10 8.38 -8.04
N LEU A 72 -5.24 7.96 -9.29
CA LEU A 72 -5.07 8.81 -10.44
C LEU A 72 -6.25 9.79 -10.53
N SER A 73 -5.99 11.01 -10.98
CA SER A 73 -7.06 11.97 -11.28
C SER A 73 -7.88 11.55 -12.50
N GLU A 74 -9.09 12.09 -12.65
CA GLU A 74 -9.95 11.82 -13.82
C GLU A 74 -9.32 12.25 -15.15
N ALA A 75 -8.37 13.20 -15.11
CA ALA A 75 -7.61 13.68 -16.27
C ALA A 75 -6.51 12.70 -16.72
N HIS A 76 -6.11 11.75 -15.86
CA HIS A 76 -5.03 10.80 -16.14
C HIS A 76 -5.50 9.36 -15.92
N ARG A 77 -6.29 8.86 -16.86
CA ARG A 77 -6.91 7.53 -16.74
C ARG A 77 -5.90 6.40 -16.98
N PRO A 78 -6.16 5.19 -16.45
CA PRO A 78 -5.45 3.98 -16.82
C PRO A 78 -5.39 3.80 -18.34
N ILE A 79 -4.23 3.38 -18.84
CA ILE A 79 -3.93 3.17 -20.26
C ILE A 79 -4.06 1.68 -20.61
N ARG A 80 -3.83 0.78 -19.65
CA ARG A 80 -3.94 -0.68 -19.82
C ARG A 80 -4.80 -1.28 -18.71
N ASN A 81 -4.35 -2.39 -18.11
CA ASN A 81 -5.05 -3.13 -17.06
C ASN A 81 -4.64 -2.69 -15.65
N GLU A 82 -3.86 -1.61 -15.50
CA GLU A 82 -3.54 -1.05 -14.19
C GLU A 82 -4.79 -0.43 -13.54
N PRO A 83 -4.89 -0.47 -12.21
CA PRO A 83 -6.03 0.12 -11.52
C PRO A 83 -5.94 1.66 -11.52
N ASP A 84 -7.08 2.35 -11.43
CA ASP A 84 -7.15 3.80 -11.23
C ASP A 84 -6.82 4.22 -9.80
N LYS A 85 -6.97 3.30 -8.84
CA LYS A 85 -6.67 3.48 -7.42
C LYS A 85 -6.06 2.24 -6.78
N VAL A 86 -5.25 2.45 -5.76
CA VAL A 86 -4.55 1.39 -5.03
C VAL A 86 -4.47 1.74 -3.54
N LEU A 87 -4.47 0.73 -2.68
CA LEU A 87 -4.22 0.88 -1.26
C LEU A 87 -2.74 0.64 -0.96
N LEU A 88 -2.06 1.68 -0.47
CA LEU A 88 -0.71 1.60 0.06
C LEU A 88 -0.79 1.34 1.57
N ARG A 89 -0.21 0.22 1.99
CA ARG A 89 -0.09 -0.17 3.40
C ARG A 89 1.37 -0.12 3.83
N VAL A 90 1.65 0.67 4.86
CA VAL A 90 3.00 0.80 5.45
C VAL A 90 2.98 0.29 6.88
N TYR A 91 3.99 -0.51 7.23
CA TYR A 91 4.16 -1.16 8.52
C TYR A 91 5.24 -0.48 9.37
N PHE A 92 4.99 -0.37 10.67
CA PHE A 92 5.91 0.28 11.60
C PHE A 92 6.62 -0.69 12.56
N ASN A 93 6.06 -1.88 12.79
CA ASN A 93 6.61 -2.84 13.75
C ASN A 93 7.74 -3.69 13.10
N PRO A 94 8.98 -3.67 13.64
CA PRO A 94 10.06 -4.55 13.19
C PRO A 94 9.78 -6.05 13.37
N GLU A 95 8.89 -6.46 14.29
CA GLU A 95 8.45 -7.85 14.36
C GLU A 95 7.63 -8.24 13.13
N THR A 96 6.77 -7.34 12.63
CA THR A 96 6.03 -7.55 11.38
C THR A 96 6.98 -7.62 10.19
N GLU A 97 8.12 -6.90 10.21
CA GLU A 97 9.16 -7.00 9.18
C GLU A 97 9.77 -8.42 9.09
N SER A 98 9.91 -9.10 10.22
CA SER A 98 10.45 -10.48 10.27
C SER A 98 9.46 -11.52 9.70
N HIS A 99 8.15 -11.26 9.78
CA HIS A 99 7.12 -12.14 9.23
C HIS A 99 6.75 -11.82 7.78
N LEU A 100 7.32 -10.77 7.17
CA LEU A 100 6.94 -10.32 5.83
C LEU A 100 7.05 -11.41 4.77
N VAL A 101 8.04 -12.30 4.85
CA VAL A 101 8.20 -13.38 3.86
C VAL A 101 7.00 -14.33 3.91
N ALA A 102 6.63 -14.81 5.11
CA ALA A 102 5.49 -15.70 5.28
C ALA A 102 4.18 -14.99 4.91
N GLU A 103 3.95 -13.79 5.43
CA GLU A 103 2.77 -12.97 5.09
C GLU A 103 2.67 -12.75 3.57
N SER A 104 3.79 -12.49 2.90
CA SER A 104 3.83 -12.27 1.45
C SER A 104 3.36 -13.48 0.67
N VAL A 105 3.81 -14.69 1.05
CA VAL A 105 3.37 -15.93 0.43
C VAL A 105 1.86 -16.10 0.62
N ILE A 106 1.36 -15.84 1.83
CA ILE A 106 -0.06 -15.97 2.17
C ILE A 106 -0.90 -14.99 1.37
N PHE A 107 -0.55 -13.70 1.36
CA PHE A 107 -1.28 -12.68 0.60
C PHE A 107 -1.25 -12.96 -0.90
N THR A 108 -0.13 -13.45 -1.43
CA THR A 108 -0.04 -13.85 -2.83
C THR A 108 -1.00 -15.00 -3.11
N LEU A 109 -1.00 -16.06 -2.30
CA LEU A 109 -1.90 -17.20 -2.45
C LEU A 109 -3.39 -16.80 -2.37
N LEU A 110 -3.75 -15.95 -1.40
CA LEU A 110 -5.12 -15.45 -1.24
C LEU A 110 -5.55 -14.60 -2.45
N SER A 111 -4.66 -13.74 -2.95
CA SER A 111 -4.91 -12.92 -4.14
C SER A 111 -5.15 -13.79 -5.38
N GLU A 112 -4.30 -14.79 -5.64
CA GLU A 112 -4.44 -15.68 -6.80
C GLU A 112 -5.73 -16.52 -6.76
N ARG A 113 -6.18 -16.87 -5.54
CA ARG A 113 -7.44 -17.59 -5.34
C ARG A 113 -8.67 -16.68 -5.23
N HIS A 114 -8.50 -15.37 -5.36
CA HIS A 114 -9.59 -14.39 -5.20
C HIS A 114 -10.27 -14.47 -3.82
N LEU A 115 -9.52 -14.90 -2.79
CA LEU A 115 -9.96 -15.01 -1.39
C LEU A 115 -9.58 -13.77 -0.56
N GLY A 116 -8.99 -12.76 -1.21
CA GLY A 116 -8.62 -11.50 -0.59
C GLY A 116 -8.38 -10.40 -1.63
N PRO A 117 -7.99 -9.19 -1.19
CA PRO A 117 -7.66 -8.09 -2.09
C PRO A 117 -6.55 -8.49 -3.04
N LYS A 118 -6.64 -8.06 -4.30
CA LYS A 118 -5.57 -8.30 -5.26
C LYS A 118 -4.26 -7.66 -4.80
N LEU A 119 -3.18 -8.44 -4.80
CA LEU A 119 -1.86 -7.98 -4.43
C LEU A 119 -1.12 -7.46 -5.66
N TYR A 120 -0.69 -6.20 -5.62
CA TYR A 120 0.03 -5.56 -6.72
C TYR A 120 1.54 -5.52 -6.53
N GLY A 121 2.01 -5.48 -5.29
CA GLY A 121 3.44 -5.42 -5.01
C GLY A 121 3.76 -5.42 -3.53
N ILE A 122 4.90 -6.02 -3.19
CA ILE A 122 5.45 -6.05 -1.84
C ILE A 122 6.79 -5.32 -1.86
N PHE A 123 7.05 -4.52 -0.84
CA PHE A 123 8.32 -3.83 -0.66
C PHE A 123 8.72 -3.84 0.82
N SER A 124 9.96 -3.45 1.11
CA SER A 124 10.44 -3.40 2.50
C SER A 124 9.58 -2.43 3.31
N GLY A 125 8.90 -2.94 4.33
CA GLY A 125 8.05 -2.14 5.21
C GLY A 125 6.64 -1.88 4.68
N GLY A 126 6.17 -2.55 3.62
CA GLY A 126 4.79 -2.36 3.16
C GLY A 126 4.39 -3.13 1.90
N ARG A 127 3.17 -2.85 1.43
CA ARG A 127 2.64 -3.42 0.18
C ARG A 127 1.61 -2.51 -0.50
N LEU A 128 1.36 -2.81 -1.77
CA LEU A 128 0.29 -2.25 -2.59
C LEU A 128 -0.76 -3.34 -2.82
N GLU A 129 -2.00 -3.06 -2.46
CA GLU A 129 -3.13 -3.98 -2.58
C GLU A 129 -4.36 -3.28 -3.16
N GLU A 130 -5.34 -4.05 -3.59
CA GLU A 130 -6.63 -3.54 -4.02
C GLU A 130 -7.36 -2.82 -2.88
N TYR A 131 -7.92 -1.65 -3.22
CA TYR A 131 -8.75 -0.92 -2.29
C TYR A 131 -10.17 -1.48 -2.30
N ILE A 132 -10.58 -2.06 -1.17
CA ILE A 132 -11.96 -2.50 -0.94
C ILE A 132 -12.59 -1.55 0.10
N PRO A 133 -13.60 -0.74 -0.28
CA PRO A 133 -14.18 0.28 0.60
C PRO A 133 -14.63 -0.27 1.96
N GLU A 134 -15.27 -1.44 1.97
CA GLU A 134 -15.85 -2.06 3.17
C GLU A 134 -14.78 -2.57 4.15
N LEU A 135 -13.61 -2.97 3.67
CA LEU A 135 -12.53 -3.56 4.48
C LEU A 135 -11.51 -2.54 4.99
N SER A 136 -11.63 -1.29 4.53
CA SER A 136 -10.62 -0.25 4.75
C SER A 136 -10.83 0.55 6.04
N GLY A 137 -12.02 0.51 6.66
CA GLY A 137 -12.36 1.29 7.86
C GLY A 137 -12.35 0.50 9.18
N VAL A 138 -12.59 -0.81 9.13
CA VAL A 138 -12.58 -1.73 10.26
C VAL A 138 -12.17 -3.08 9.69
N PHE A 139 -11.18 -3.74 10.30
CA PHE A 139 -10.67 -5.10 10.01
C PHE A 139 -9.20 -5.25 9.62
N SER A 140 -8.33 -4.80 10.53
CA SER A 140 -7.00 -5.42 10.69
C SER A 140 -7.06 -6.78 11.42
N ARG A 141 -8.21 -7.19 12.01
CA ARG A 141 -8.30 -8.37 12.90
C ARG A 141 -9.02 -9.61 12.35
N GLN A 142 -9.79 -9.52 11.26
CA GLN A 142 -10.58 -10.66 10.75
C GLN A 142 -9.86 -11.46 9.65
N TRP A 143 -8.81 -10.89 9.06
CA TRP A 143 -7.88 -11.68 8.23
C TRP A 143 -7.12 -12.71 9.06
N SER A 144 -6.89 -12.45 10.36
CA SER A 144 -6.41 -13.46 11.31
C SER A 144 -7.45 -14.54 11.63
N ILE A 145 -8.75 -14.26 11.44
CA ILE A 145 -9.83 -15.24 11.62
C ILE A 145 -10.00 -16.08 10.35
N LEU A 146 -9.93 -15.48 9.15
CA LEU A 146 -9.82 -16.23 7.89
C LEU A 146 -8.54 -17.07 7.83
N TRP A 147 -7.45 -16.59 8.43
CA TRP A 147 -6.23 -17.36 8.69
C TRP A 147 -6.45 -18.58 9.58
N THR A 148 -7.29 -18.49 10.62
CA THR A 148 -7.68 -19.66 11.43
C THR A 148 -8.58 -20.61 10.63
N ILE A 149 -9.56 -20.07 9.90
CA ILE A 149 -10.52 -20.87 9.12
C ILE A 149 -9.83 -21.63 7.97
N CYS A 150 -8.88 -21.01 7.27
CA CYS A 150 -8.09 -21.68 6.22
C CYS A 150 -7.01 -22.63 6.75
N LYS A 151 -6.80 -22.71 8.08
CA LYS A 151 -5.86 -23.66 8.69
C LYS A 151 -6.53 -24.97 9.13
N GLU A 152 -7.86 -25.04 9.08
CA GLU A 152 -8.66 -26.20 9.53
C GLU A 152 -9.27 -27.02 8.38
N GLU A 153 -8.85 -26.81 7.13
CA GLU A 153 -9.10 -27.74 6.00
C GLU A 153 -7.80 -28.34 5.44
#